data_AF-V6LL71-F1
#
_entry.id   AF-V6LL71-F1
#
_cell.length_a   1.000
_cell.length_b   1.000
_cell.length_c   1.000
_cell.angle_alpha   90.00
_cell.angle_beta   90.00
_cell.angle_gamma   90.00
#
_symmetry.space_group_name_H-M   'P 1'
#
loop_
_entity.id
_entity.type
_entity.pdbx_description
1 polymer ?
#
loop_
_entity_poly.entity_id
_entity_poly.type
_entity_poly.pdbx_seq_one_letter_code
_entity_poly.pdbx_strand_id
1 'polypeptide(L)'
;MTESHTNDDNNTQQAILNQIDVHLALEVFDDAKKKLTLLEELAPNLDQHKDELTLYVGEEIQRIIHSQQALESDFSQLVLQRDRKQLENATKAELNLLNGQVQLLAEKIRESTKELCKNLKENPTVTENLVKTQQHRSDLLQWIKSAITELNLKNSYLSLETEIQQRYMVHQEQQKLQQKELEARERVKAMQLEIETERKRHENEVKTRNTELNELKQALFYQKDRAENTIKLFEVELKSGGDEAQRERKIEIELQLEKCKLMIQSVSDESKSQEILFNEINSSYNQMSNLSSQTMQSQEGIISVLTTQKQLLEQERSEKSKKISDLEDEDMRNQSEKKEWEDEQSFLLRMKQAVQKTREMRSEGIRGFVIEKMVEALDPPELKKKKGKKGKK
;
A
#
# COMPACT_ATOMS: atom_id res chain seq x y z
N MET A 1 -16.69 75.52 -2.69
CA MET A 1 -17.77 76.26 -3.36
C MET A 1 -18.37 77.19 -2.33
N THR A 2 -18.18 78.47 -2.60
CA THR A 2 -18.55 79.63 -1.80
C THR A 2 -20.04 79.89 -1.96
N GLU A 3 -20.82 79.70 -0.90
CA GLU A 3 -22.16 80.26 -0.80
C GLU A 3 -22.18 81.29 0.32
N SER A 4 -22.18 82.54 -0.14
CA SER A 4 -22.45 83.76 0.58
C SER A 4 -23.79 83.69 1.30
N HIS A 5 -23.76 83.59 2.63
CA HIS A 5 -24.88 84.00 3.48
C HIS A 5 -24.83 85.52 3.66
N THR A 6 -25.41 86.21 2.68
CA THR A 6 -25.79 87.62 2.78
C THR A 6 -27.30 87.69 2.62
N ASN A 7 -28.03 87.66 3.73
CA ASN A 7 -29.36 88.27 3.92
C ASN A 7 -29.95 87.74 5.23
N ASP A 8 -29.70 88.43 6.34
CA ASP A 8 -30.58 88.36 7.53
C ASP A 8 -30.65 89.70 8.31
N ASP A 9 -29.91 90.73 7.91
CA ASP A 9 -29.90 92.02 8.61
C ASP A 9 -31.11 92.93 8.32
N ASN A 10 -32.11 92.46 7.56
CA ASN A 10 -33.25 93.28 7.13
C ASN A 10 -34.56 93.04 7.91
N ASN A 11 -34.59 92.17 8.93
CA ASN A 11 -35.84 91.85 9.64
C ASN A 11 -36.03 92.60 10.99
N THR A 12 -35.08 93.45 11.38
CA THR A 12 -35.14 94.20 12.66
C THR A 12 -35.82 95.56 12.54
N GLN A 13 -36.31 95.92 11.35
CA GLN A 13 -37.06 97.15 11.11
C GLN A 13 -38.55 96.84 10.94
N GLN A 14 -39.30 96.63 12.05
CA GLN A 14 -40.74 96.96 12.21
C GLN A 14 -41.39 96.34 13.47
N ALA A 15 -40.79 96.50 14.65
CA ALA A 15 -41.52 96.28 15.91
C ALA A 15 -42.11 97.57 16.48
N ILE A 16 -42.22 98.65 15.70
CA ILE A 16 -42.84 99.91 16.16
C ILE A 16 -44.29 99.93 15.67
N LEU A 17 -45.23 99.82 16.59
CA LEU A 17 -46.65 99.79 16.34
C LEU A 17 -47.23 101.21 16.24
N ASN A 18 -48.31 101.37 15.47
CA ASN A 18 -49.11 102.58 15.46
C ASN A 18 -49.84 102.74 16.80
N GLN A 19 -50.16 103.96 17.22
CA GLN A 19 -50.79 104.26 18.52
C GLN A 19 -52.13 103.52 18.71
N ILE A 20 -52.91 103.33 17.64
CA ILE A 20 -54.17 102.57 17.68
C ILE A 20 -53.90 101.09 17.99
N ASP A 21 -52.89 100.51 17.33
CA ASP A 21 -52.51 99.10 17.52
C ASP A 21 -51.91 98.86 18.90
N VAL A 22 -51.12 99.83 19.41
CA VAL A 22 -50.61 99.81 20.79
C VAL A 22 -51.77 99.81 21.78
N HIS A 23 -52.76 100.70 21.61
CA HIS A 23 -53.92 100.74 22.50
C HIS A 23 -54.70 99.42 22.50
N LEU A 24 -54.96 98.85 21.32
CA LEU A 24 -55.66 97.58 21.19
C LEU A 24 -54.86 96.43 21.83
N ALA A 25 -53.54 96.38 21.60
CA ALA A 25 -52.66 95.37 22.18
C ALA A 25 -52.61 95.48 23.71
N LEU A 26 -52.55 96.70 24.25
CA LEU A 26 -52.59 96.95 25.69
C LEU A 26 -53.89 96.46 26.32
N GLU A 27 -55.04 96.72 25.70
CA GLU A 27 -56.34 96.26 26.21
C GLU A 27 -56.42 94.72 26.25
N VAL A 28 -55.95 94.05 25.20
CA VAL A 28 -55.89 92.59 25.14
C VAL A 28 -54.93 92.02 26.18
N PHE A 29 -53.73 92.60 26.33
CA PHE A 29 -52.76 92.14 27.33
C PHE A 29 -53.22 92.39 28.75
N ASP A 30 -53.89 93.50 29.04
CA ASP A 30 -54.46 93.76 30.36
C ASP A 30 -55.62 92.81 30.68
N ASP A 31 -56.49 92.49 29.71
CA ASP A 31 -57.54 91.47 29.89
C ASP A 31 -56.93 90.07 30.14
N ALA A 32 -55.91 89.69 29.35
CA ALA A 32 -55.19 88.42 29.54
C ALA A 32 -54.51 88.35 30.91
N LYS A 33 -53.85 89.44 31.34
CA LYS A 33 -53.24 89.56 32.67
C LYS A 33 -54.28 89.41 33.77
N LYS A 34 -55.42 90.11 33.69
CA LYS A 34 -56.52 89.99 34.67
C LYS A 34 -57.04 88.56 34.77
N LYS A 35 -57.27 87.90 33.64
CA LYS A 35 -57.72 86.49 33.60
C LYS A 35 -56.69 85.53 34.19
N LEU A 36 -55.41 85.72 33.89
CA LEU A 36 -54.35 84.89 34.44
C LEU A 36 -54.15 85.10 35.94
N THR A 37 -54.23 86.35 36.42
CA THR A 37 -54.21 86.65 37.85
C THR A 37 -55.43 86.08 38.57
N LEU A 38 -56.62 86.16 37.97
CA LEU A 38 -57.81 85.51 38.52
C LEU A 38 -57.64 83.98 38.60
N LEU A 39 -57.02 83.37 37.59
CA LEU A 39 -56.71 81.94 37.62
C LEU A 39 -55.67 81.58 38.68
N GLU A 40 -54.75 82.49 39.01
CA GLU A 40 -53.79 82.34 40.11
C GLU A 40 -54.48 82.47 41.47
N GLU A 41 -55.44 83.39 41.61
CA GLU A 41 -56.27 83.55 42.82
C GLU A 41 -57.26 82.39 43.03
N LEU A 42 -57.79 81.82 41.95
CA LEU A 42 -58.64 80.62 41.96
C LEU A 42 -57.83 79.33 42.10
N ALA A 43 -56.53 79.36 41.82
CA ALA A 43 -55.71 78.18 41.94
C ALA A 43 -55.59 77.81 43.43
N PRO A 44 -55.82 76.53 43.80
CA PRO A 44 -55.59 76.08 45.16
C PRO A 44 -54.15 76.36 45.57
N ASN A 45 -53.93 76.80 46.81
CA ASN A 45 -52.59 76.96 47.38
C ASN A 45 -51.84 75.63 47.23
N LEU A 46 -50.81 75.63 46.38
CA LEU A 46 -50.06 74.42 46.02
C LEU A 46 -49.59 73.67 47.27
N ASP A 47 -49.14 74.39 48.29
CA ASP A 47 -48.61 73.79 49.52
C ASP A 47 -49.69 73.15 50.41
N GLN A 48 -50.95 73.60 50.32
CA GLN A 48 -52.05 73.05 51.12
C GLN A 48 -52.66 71.80 50.49
N HIS A 49 -52.70 71.73 49.16
CA HIS A 49 -53.34 70.63 48.43
C HIS A 49 -52.36 69.62 47.83
N LYS A 50 -51.05 69.91 47.87
CA LYS A 50 -49.99 68.97 47.45
C LYS A 50 -50.07 67.65 48.22
N ASP A 51 -50.24 67.74 49.53
CA ASP A 51 -50.29 66.54 50.39
C ASP A 51 -51.59 65.77 50.17
N GLU A 52 -52.72 66.47 49.96
CA GLU A 52 -54.02 65.85 49.66
C GLU A 52 -54.03 65.13 48.30
N LEU A 53 -53.51 65.74 47.24
CA LEU A 53 -53.42 65.09 45.92
C LEU A 53 -52.44 63.92 45.92
N THR A 54 -51.31 64.06 46.62
CA THR A 54 -50.33 62.97 46.76
C THR A 54 -50.92 61.81 47.55
N LEU A 55 -51.68 62.09 48.61
CA LEU A 55 -52.39 61.10 49.40
C LEU A 55 -53.46 60.39 48.56
N TYR A 56 -54.29 61.13 47.82
CA TYR A 56 -55.35 60.55 46.98
C TYR A 56 -54.79 59.61 45.91
N VAL A 57 -53.72 60.01 45.23
CA VAL A 57 -53.03 59.15 44.26
C VAL A 57 -52.38 57.95 44.95
N GLY A 58 -51.80 58.16 46.14
CA GLY A 58 -51.24 57.09 46.97
C GLY A 58 -52.28 56.05 47.38
N GLU A 59 -53.48 56.49 47.79
CA GLU A 59 -54.61 55.62 48.14
C GLU A 59 -55.11 54.83 46.93
N GLU A 60 -55.15 55.43 45.75
CA GLU A 60 -55.52 54.72 44.52
C GLU A 60 -54.48 53.66 44.13
N ILE A 61 -53.19 53.99 44.21
CA ILE A 61 -52.10 53.03 44.00
C ILE A 61 -52.18 51.89 45.01
N GLN A 62 -52.42 52.18 46.30
CA GLN A 62 -52.59 51.17 47.33
C GLN A 62 -53.81 50.28 47.05
N ARG A 63 -54.93 50.85 46.59
CA ARG A 63 -56.11 50.08 46.19
C ARG A 63 -55.80 49.11 45.06
N ILE A 64 -55.08 49.57 44.02
CA ILE A 64 -54.66 48.72 42.90
C ILE A 64 -53.72 47.61 43.38
N ILE A 65 -52.75 47.93 44.24
CA ILE A 65 -51.82 46.93 44.82
C ILE A 65 -52.58 45.88 45.62
N HIS A 66 -53.52 46.28 46.48
CA HIS A 66 -54.33 45.33 47.25
C HIS A 66 -55.21 44.46 46.34
N SER A 67 -55.79 45.04 45.29
CA SER A 67 -56.52 44.28 44.27
C SER A 67 -55.61 43.28 43.55
N GLN A 68 -54.38 43.66 43.21
CA GLN A 68 -53.40 42.78 42.57
C GLN A 68 -53.00 41.64 43.51
N GLN A 69 -52.71 41.92 44.78
CA GLN A 69 -52.38 40.90 45.79
C GLN A 69 -53.53 39.90 45.99
N ALA A 70 -54.78 40.37 45.97
CA ALA A 70 -55.94 39.49 46.02
C ALA A 70 -56.00 38.54 44.81
N LEU A 71 -55.80 39.08 43.60
CA LEU A 71 -55.74 38.27 42.37
C LEU A 71 -54.58 37.26 42.38
N GLU A 72 -53.42 37.64 42.92
CA GLU A 72 -52.26 36.73 43.05
C GLU A 72 -52.52 35.61 44.07
N SER A 73 -53.24 35.91 45.16
CA SER A 73 -53.68 34.92 46.13
C SER A 73 -54.65 33.91 45.50
N ASP A 74 -55.66 34.41 44.79
CA ASP A 74 -56.65 33.59 44.07
C ASP A 74 -55.96 32.72 42.99
N PHE A 75 -54.94 33.26 42.31
CA PHE A 75 -54.16 32.54 41.32
C PHE A 75 -53.38 31.40 41.93
N SER A 76 -52.71 31.66 43.05
CA SER A 76 -51.96 30.65 43.78
C SER A 76 -52.88 29.52 44.25
N GLN A 77 -54.07 29.84 44.76
CA GLN A 77 -55.06 28.84 45.16
C GLN A 77 -55.57 28.01 43.97
N LEU A 78 -55.88 28.65 42.84
CA LEU A 78 -56.32 27.96 41.63
C LEU A 78 -55.24 27.07 41.02
N VAL A 79 -53.97 27.46 41.09
CA VAL A 79 -52.84 26.62 40.66
C VAL A 79 -52.65 25.42 41.59
N LEU A 80 -52.80 25.60 42.90
CA LEU A 80 -52.76 24.49 43.85
C LEU A 80 -53.94 23.52 43.62
N GLN A 81 -55.13 24.04 43.33
CA GLN A 81 -56.29 23.24 42.95
C GLN A 81 -56.06 22.52 41.60
N ARG A 82 -55.46 23.23 40.62
CA ARG A 82 -54.62 22.76 39.50
C ARG A 82 -54.03 21.38 39.74
N ASP A 83 -52.96 21.47 40.50
CA ASP A 83 -51.99 20.40 40.69
C ASP A 83 -52.57 19.26 41.52
N ARG A 84 -53.41 19.59 42.51
CA ARG A 84 -54.14 18.59 43.28
C ARG A 84 -55.08 17.77 42.39
N LYS A 85 -55.84 18.40 41.50
CA LYS A 85 -56.75 17.69 40.59
C LYS A 85 -56.00 16.85 39.56
N GLN A 86 -54.83 17.30 39.14
CA GLN A 86 -53.95 16.52 38.27
C GLN A 86 -53.40 15.26 38.97
N LEU A 87 -53.04 15.35 40.25
CA LEU A 87 -52.63 14.20 41.07
C LEU A 87 -53.78 13.23 41.37
N GLU A 88 -55.01 13.73 41.46
CA GLU A 88 -56.24 12.93 41.69
C GLU A 88 -56.76 12.24 40.41
N ASN A 89 -56.02 12.25 39.29
CA ASN A 89 -56.45 11.73 37.98
C ASN A 89 -57.79 12.31 37.49
N ALA A 90 -58.01 13.61 37.67
CA ALA A 90 -59.21 14.29 37.18
C ALA A 90 -59.39 14.15 35.67
N THR A 91 -60.63 14.27 35.20
CA THR A 91 -60.95 14.13 33.78
C THR A 91 -60.32 15.25 32.96
N LYS A 92 -60.02 14.98 31.68
CA LYS A 92 -59.46 15.98 30.76
C LYS A 92 -60.33 17.25 30.66
N ALA A 93 -61.65 17.11 30.79
CA ALA A 93 -62.58 18.24 30.77
C ALA A 93 -62.43 19.16 32.00
N GLU A 94 -62.29 18.58 33.20
CA GLU A 94 -62.10 19.32 34.44
C GLU A 94 -60.75 20.07 34.46
N LEU A 95 -59.68 19.42 34.02
CA LEU A 95 -58.36 20.05 33.90
C LEU A 95 -58.35 21.20 32.89
N ASN A 96 -59.04 21.05 31.76
CA ASN A 96 -59.16 22.11 30.76
C ASN A 96 -59.93 23.33 31.29
N LEU A 97 -61.00 23.10 32.06
CA LEU A 97 -61.77 24.19 32.69
C LEU A 97 -60.90 24.96 33.69
N LEU A 98 -60.14 24.23 34.52
CA LEU A 98 -59.27 24.82 35.53
C LEU A 98 -58.08 25.57 34.89
N ASN A 99 -57.52 25.04 33.80
CA ASN A 99 -56.52 25.73 32.99
C ASN A 99 -57.08 27.02 32.37
N GLY A 100 -58.32 27.00 31.89
CA GLY A 100 -58.99 28.21 31.38
C GLY A 100 -59.18 29.28 32.46
N GLN A 101 -59.57 28.89 33.68
CA GLN A 101 -59.69 29.80 34.82
C GLN A 101 -58.33 30.39 35.23
N VAL A 102 -57.27 29.57 35.28
CA VAL A 102 -55.89 30.02 35.53
C VAL A 102 -55.45 31.03 34.47
N GLN A 103 -55.76 30.78 33.19
CA GLN A 103 -55.41 31.70 32.10
C GLN A 103 -56.16 33.03 32.20
N LEU A 104 -57.47 33.00 32.45
CA LEU A 104 -58.28 34.22 32.64
C LEU A 104 -57.79 35.05 33.83
N LEU A 105 -57.42 34.40 34.93
CA LEU A 105 -56.91 35.11 36.10
C LEU A 105 -55.49 35.67 35.85
N ALA A 106 -54.64 34.95 35.10
CA ALA A 106 -53.36 35.48 34.64
C ALA A 106 -53.51 36.72 33.74
N GLU A 107 -54.52 36.72 32.86
CA GLU A 107 -54.86 37.90 32.04
C GLU A 107 -55.31 39.07 32.91
N LYS A 108 -56.18 38.85 33.90
CA LYS A 108 -56.59 39.89 34.87
C LYS A 108 -55.43 40.44 35.69
N ILE A 109 -54.52 39.60 36.16
CA ILE A 109 -53.30 40.05 36.85
C ILE A 109 -52.50 40.94 35.90
N ARG A 110 -52.30 40.52 34.65
CA ARG A 110 -51.56 41.30 33.65
C ARG A 110 -52.22 42.65 33.36
N GLU A 111 -53.54 42.72 33.29
CA GLU A 111 -54.29 43.96 33.14
C GLU A 111 -54.14 44.87 34.36
N SER A 112 -54.28 44.33 35.57
CA SER A 112 -54.09 45.06 36.83
C SER A 112 -52.65 45.59 36.97
N THR A 113 -51.65 44.78 36.62
CA THR A 113 -50.24 45.23 36.59
C THR A 113 -50.01 46.31 35.53
N LYS A 114 -50.68 46.22 34.36
CA LYS A 114 -50.60 47.26 33.32
C LYS A 114 -51.24 48.56 33.80
N GLU A 115 -52.36 48.49 34.50
CA GLU A 115 -53.03 49.63 35.11
C GLU A 115 -52.19 50.26 36.22
N LEU A 116 -51.55 49.46 37.08
CA LEU A 116 -50.58 49.94 38.06
C LEU A 116 -49.41 50.66 37.39
N CYS A 117 -48.79 50.04 36.38
CA CYS A 117 -47.69 50.65 35.63
C CYS A 117 -48.11 51.94 34.91
N LYS A 118 -49.33 51.98 34.38
CA LYS A 118 -49.91 53.19 33.77
C LYS A 118 -50.09 54.28 34.82
N ASN A 119 -50.70 53.98 35.97
CA ASN A 119 -50.89 54.94 37.06
C ASN A 119 -49.56 55.47 37.63
N LEU A 120 -48.55 54.61 37.76
CA LEU A 120 -47.20 55.01 38.18
C LEU A 120 -46.49 55.85 37.12
N LYS A 121 -46.77 55.62 35.83
CA LYS A 121 -46.18 56.36 34.70
C LYS A 121 -46.89 57.68 34.39
N GLU A 122 -48.19 57.76 34.62
CA GLU A 122 -49.02 58.95 34.40
C GLU A 122 -49.00 59.89 35.62
N ASN A 123 -48.81 59.35 36.83
CA ASN A 123 -48.70 60.11 38.07
C ASN A 123 -47.30 60.05 38.72
N PRO A 124 -46.17 60.20 37.99
CA PRO A 124 -44.85 60.11 38.61
C PRO A 124 -44.62 61.29 39.56
N THR A 125 -45.26 62.44 39.30
CA THR A 125 -45.19 63.64 40.15
C THR A 125 -46.31 64.63 39.78
N VAL A 126 -47.55 64.36 40.21
CA VAL A 126 -48.67 65.32 40.08
C VAL A 126 -48.29 66.70 40.64
N THR A 127 -47.53 66.69 41.74
CA THR A 127 -46.90 67.87 42.32
C THR A 127 -45.97 68.61 41.35
N GLU A 128 -45.10 67.91 40.62
CA GLU A 128 -44.15 68.54 39.70
C GLU A 128 -44.88 69.12 38.48
N ASN A 129 -45.91 68.44 37.98
CA ASN A 129 -46.76 68.97 36.91
C ASN A 129 -47.52 70.22 37.36
N LEU A 130 -48.00 70.24 38.61
CA LEU A 130 -48.66 71.40 39.20
C LEU A 130 -47.67 72.57 39.39
N VAL A 131 -46.47 72.29 39.90
CA VAL A 131 -45.38 73.27 40.04
C VAL A 131 -44.99 73.83 38.67
N LYS A 132 -44.78 72.99 37.65
CA LYS A 132 -44.49 73.42 36.27
C LYS A 132 -45.62 74.29 35.71
N THR A 133 -46.86 73.92 35.93
CA THR A 133 -48.03 74.71 35.48
C THR A 133 -48.04 76.08 36.15
N GLN A 134 -47.76 76.14 37.46
CA GLN A 134 -47.67 77.40 38.19
C GLN A 134 -46.51 78.26 37.72
N GLN A 135 -45.35 77.65 37.47
CA GLN A 135 -44.18 78.32 36.92
C GLN A 135 -44.47 78.88 35.51
N HIS A 136 -45.08 78.10 34.62
CA HIS A 136 -45.48 78.57 33.29
C HIS A 136 -46.48 79.73 33.36
N ARG A 137 -47.42 79.72 34.31
CA ARG A 137 -48.35 80.85 34.53
C ARG A 137 -47.60 82.09 34.99
N SER A 138 -46.67 81.95 35.94
CA SER A 138 -45.83 83.05 36.41
C SER A 138 -44.98 83.64 35.28
N ASP A 139 -44.32 82.79 34.49
CA ASP A 139 -43.51 83.18 33.34
C ASP A 139 -44.36 83.96 32.32
N LEU A 140 -45.55 83.45 31.97
CA LEU A 140 -46.47 84.10 31.03
C LEU A 140 -46.96 85.46 31.56
N LEU A 141 -47.31 85.54 32.85
CA LEU A 141 -47.68 86.79 33.50
C LEU A 141 -46.52 87.79 33.47
N GLN A 142 -45.29 87.34 33.69
CA GLN A 142 -44.10 88.18 33.60
C GLN A 142 -43.90 88.70 32.17
N TRP A 143 -44.05 87.85 31.15
CA TRP A 143 -43.94 88.27 29.74
C TRP A 143 -45.00 89.28 29.36
N ILE A 144 -46.26 89.06 29.76
CA ILE A 144 -47.35 90.00 29.50
C ILE A 144 -47.07 91.34 30.21
N LYS A 145 -46.62 91.32 31.47
CA LYS A 145 -46.24 92.54 32.21
C LYS A 145 -45.10 93.29 31.49
N SER A 146 -44.07 92.58 31.04
CA SER A 146 -42.96 93.16 30.28
C SER A 146 -43.38 93.69 28.91
N ALA A 147 -44.30 93.02 28.22
CA ALA A 147 -44.85 93.49 26.95
C ALA A 147 -45.69 94.76 27.15
N ILE A 148 -46.52 94.82 28.19
CA ILE A 148 -47.28 96.03 28.55
C ILE A 148 -46.36 97.21 28.83
N THR A 149 -45.26 97.01 29.57
CA THR A 149 -44.30 98.09 29.86
C THR A 149 -43.55 98.54 28.60
N GLU A 150 -43.14 97.59 27.74
CA GLU A 150 -42.48 97.90 26.47
C GLU A 150 -43.41 98.66 25.51
N LEU A 151 -44.67 98.23 25.39
CA LEU A 151 -45.68 98.90 24.57
C LEU A 151 -45.95 100.33 25.03
N ASN A 152 -46.08 100.56 26.34
CA ASN A 152 -46.30 101.91 26.89
C ASN A 152 -45.10 102.86 26.71
N LEU A 153 -43.87 102.34 26.80
CA LEU A 153 -42.66 103.18 26.78
C LEU A 153 -42.08 103.39 25.38
N LYS A 154 -42.17 102.36 24.53
CA LYS A 154 -41.46 102.29 23.25
C LYS A 154 -42.37 102.04 22.05
N ASN A 155 -43.68 101.83 22.28
CA ASN A 155 -44.62 101.37 21.25
C ASN A 155 -44.11 100.10 20.52
N SER A 156 -43.45 99.20 21.27
CA SER A 156 -42.77 98.01 20.73
C SER A 156 -43.00 96.78 21.60
N TYR A 157 -42.81 95.60 21.01
CA TYR A 157 -42.90 94.28 21.65
C TYR A 157 -41.72 93.35 21.30
N LEU A 158 -40.60 93.92 20.88
CA LEU A 158 -39.42 93.19 20.40
C LEU A 158 -38.86 92.23 21.46
N SER A 159 -38.96 92.57 22.75
CA SER A 159 -38.50 91.67 23.82
C SER A 159 -39.35 90.42 23.91
N LEU A 160 -40.66 90.53 23.70
CA LEU A 160 -41.57 89.39 23.70
C LEU A 160 -41.33 88.52 22.45
N GLU A 161 -41.17 89.17 21.30
CA GLU A 161 -40.90 88.48 20.04
C GLU A 161 -39.59 87.67 20.08
N THR A 162 -38.51 88.29 20.57
CA THR A 162 -37.20 87.62 20.70
C THR A 162 -37.25 86.42 21.64
N GLU A 163 -37.92 86.54 22.79
CA GLU A 163 -38.10 85.42 23.74
C GLU A 163 -38.92 84.28 23.12
N ILE A 164 -40.01 84.60 22.40
CA ILE A 164 -40.83 83.60 21.70
C ILE A 164 -40.00 82.89 20.61
N GLN A 165 -39.23 83.64 19.83
CA GLN A 165 -38.37 83.09 18.78
C GLN A 165 -37.29 82.15 19.37
N GLN A 166 -36.63 82.56 20.46
CA GLN A 166 -35.64 81.72 21.15
C GLN A 166 -36.26 80.42 21.66
N ARG A 167 -37.41 80.49 22.32
CA ARG A 167 -38.13 79.29 22.81
C ARG A 167 -38.61 78.40 21.67
N TYR A 168 -39.05 78.99 20.58
CA TYR A 168 -39.46 78.24 19.39
C TYR A 168 -38.28 77.47 18.76
N MET A 169 -37.08 78.09 18.70
CA MET A 169 -35.86 77.41 18.24
C MET A 169 -35.47 76.24 19.14
N VAL A 170 -35.48 76.44 20.46
CA VAL A 170 -35.21 75.36 21.43
C VAL A 170 -36.22 74.22 21.30
N HIS A 171 -37.51 74.54 21.14
CA HIS A 171 -38.55 73.55 20.93
C HIS A 171 -38.35 72.75 19.64
N GLN A 172 -37.98 73.41 18.53
CA GLN A 172 -37.65 72.72 17.28
C GLN A 172 -36.44 71.80 17.43
N GLU A 173 -35.40 72.23 18.14
CA GLU A 173 -34.22 71.41 18.43
C GLU A 173 -34.60 70.18 19.26
N GLN A 174 -35.43 70.37 20.28
CA GLN A 174 -35.93 69.27 21.12
C GLN A 174 -36.74 68.26 20.30
N GLN A 175 -37.61 68.71 19.39
CA GLN A 175 -38.35 67.81 18.49
C GLN A 175 -37.40 67.02 17.57
N LYS A 176 -36.39 67.67 16.99
CA LYS A 176 -35.38 66.98 16.17
C LYS A 176 -34.61 65.95 16.99
N LEU A 177 -34.28 66.25 18.24
CA LEU A 177 -33.59 65.33 19.13
C LEU A 177 -34.47 64.12 19.49
N GLN A 178 -35.75 64.35 19.79
CA GLN A 178 -36.72 63.28 20.05
C GLN A 178 -36.90 62.36 18.84
N GLN A 179 -36.96 62.92 17.63
CA GLN A 179 -37.04 62.12 16.40
C GLN A 179 -35.78 61.27 16.21
N LYS A 180 -34.58 61.86 16.39
CA LYS A 180 -33.31 61.12 16.34
C LYS A 180 -33.24 60.01 17.39
N GLU A 181 -33.73 60.26 18.60
CA GLU A 181 -33.80 59.27 19.67
C GLU A 181 -34.72 58.10 19.28
N LEU A 182 -35.90 58.40 18.72
CA LEU A 182 -36.84 57.39 18.27
C LEU A 182 -36.26 56.52 17.15
N GLU A 183 -35.64 57.14 16.13
CA GLU A 183 -34.94 56.42 15.06
C GLU A 183 -33.77 55.57 15.57
N ALA A 184 -33.03 56.06 16.57
CA ALA A 184 -31.96 55.30 17.20
C ALA A 184 -32.51 54.10 17.96
N ARG A 185 -33.62 54.26 18.71
CA ARG A 185 -34.29 53.17 19.41
C ARG A 185 -34.82 52.11 18.44
N GLU A 186 -35.39 52.51 17.32
CA GLU A 186 -35.86 51.57 16.29
C GLU A 186 -34.69 50.81 15.65
N ARG A 187 -33.58 51.50 15.35
CA ARG A 187 -32.35 50.83 14.87
C ARG A 187 -31.80 49.83 15.86
N VAL A 188 -31.75 50.17 17.16
CA VAL A 188 -31.31 49.23 18.20
C VAL A 188 -32.21 48.00 18.26
N LYS A 189 -33.54 48.18 18.18
CA LYS A 189 -34.48 47.05 18.13
C LYS A 189 -34.27 46.18 16.89
N ALA A 190 -34.06 46.79 15.72
CA ALA A 190 -33.78 46.06 14.48
C ALA A 190 -32.48 45.25 14.59
N MET A 191 -31.40 45.85 15.12
CA MET A 191 -30.12 45.15 15.35
C MET A 191 -30.25 44.02 16.36
N GLN A 192 -31.03 44.19 17.44
CA GLN A 192 -31.29 43.12 18.40
C GLN A 192 -31.99 41.92 17.74
N LEU A 193 -32.97 42.20 16.88
CA LEU A 193 -33.68 41.16 16.14
C LEU A 193 -32.74 40.44 15.16
N GLU A 194 -31.89 41.18 14.44
CA GLU A 194 -30.89 40.62 13.53
C GLU A 194 -29.89 39.71 14.28
N ILE A 195 -29.35 40.17 15.41
CA ILE A 195 -28.47 39.37 16.28
C ILE A 195 -29.17 38.08 16.73
N GLU A 196 -30.44 38.14 17.11
CA GLU A 196 -31.16 36.95 17.53
C GLU A 196 -31.40 35.97 16.38
N THR A 197 -31.71 36.47 15.19
CA THR A 197 -31.83 35.63 13.99
C THR A 197 -30.51 34.98 13.60
N GLU A 198 -29.40 35.71 13.66
CA GLU A 198 -28.08 35.19 13.32
C GLU A 198 -27.59 34.18 14.37
N ARG A 199 -27.88 34.40 15.65
CA ARG A 199 -27.63 33.40 16.70
C ARG A 199 -28.38 32.09 16.45
N LYS A 200 -29.67 32.17 16.12
CA LYS A 200 -30.49 30.99 15.79
C LYS A 200 -29.96 30.28 14.54
N ARG A 201 -29.57 31.02 13.51
CA ARG A 201 -28.94 30.47 12.31
C ARG A 201 -27.64 29.74 12.65
N HIS A 202 -26.75 30.38 13.40
CA HIS A 202 -25.48 29.80 13.80
C HIS A 202 -25.68 28.54 14.65
N GLU A 203 -26.63 28.54 15.59
CA GLU A 203 -26.96 27.36 16.39
C GLU A 203 -27.42 26.18 15.50
N ASN A 204 -28.25 26.45 14.50
CA ASN A 204 -28.70 25.43 13.54
C ASN A 204 -27.54 24.92 12.66
N GLU A 205 -26.64 25.80 12.21
CA GLU A 205 -25.45 25.41 11.47
C GLU A 205 -24.51 24.53 12.31
N VAL A 206 -24.30 24.88 13.59
CA VAL A 206 -23.49 24.07 14.52
C VAL A 206 -24.14 22.70 14.76
N LYS A 207 -25.46 22.64 14.93
CA LYS A 207 -26.19 21.37 15.04
C LYS A 207 -26.00 20.50 13.80
N THR A 208 -26.15 21.09 12.61
CA THR A 208 -25.99 20.38 11.32
C THR A 208 -24.56 19.88 11.13
N ARG A 209 -23.54 20.71 11.42
CA ARG A 209 -22.14 20.27 11.36
C ARG A 209 -21.84 19.18 12.38
N ASN A 210 -22.43 19.23 13.57
CA ASN A 210 -22.24 18.17 14.57
C ASN A 210 -22.88 16.85 14.14
N THR A 211 -24.04 16.88 13.47
CA THR A 211 -24.64 15.66 12.90
C THR A 211 -23.76 15.09 11.79
N GLU A 212 -23.30 15.92 10.85
CA GLU A 212 -22.37 15.51 9.78
C GLU A 212 -21.07 14.93 10.34
N LEU A 213 -20.51 15.56 11.37
CA LEU A 213 -19.29 15.10 12.03
C LEU A 213 -19.48 13.74 12.71
N ASN A 214 -20.65 13.50 13.31
CA ASN A 214 -20.98 12.20 13.89
C ASN A 214 -21.17 11.12 12.83
N GLU A 215 -21.82 11.44 11.70
CA GLU A 215 -21.94 10.53 10.56
C GLU A 215 -20.57 10.16 9.98
N LEU A 216 -19.69 11.15 9.78
CA LEU A 216 -18.32 10.91 9.32
C LEU A 216 -17.50 10.07 10.32
N LYS A 217 -17.68 10.29 11.63
CA LYS A 217 -17.05 9.44 12.66
C LYS A 217 -17.54 8.00 12.59
N GLN A 218 -18.83 7.78 12.39
CA GLN A 218 -19.39 6.44 12.23
C GLN A 218 -18.88 5.76 10.96
N ALA A 219 -18.82 6.49 9.84
CA ALA A 219 -18.26 5.99 8.58
C ALA A 219 -16.77 5.61 8.73
N LEU A 220 -15.98 6.44 9.42
CA LEU A 220 -14.57 6.15 9.74
C LEU A 220 -14.44 4.91 10.62
N PHE A 221 -15.28 4.77 11.65
CA PHE A 221 -15.26 3.59 12.51
C PHE A 221 -15.59 2.32 11.71
N TYR A 222 -16.60 2.38 10.84
CA TYR A 222 -16.96 1.26 9.98
C TYR A 222 -15.84 0.89 9.00
N GLN A 223 -15.19 1.87 8.37
CA GLN A 223 -14.04 1.62 7.49
C GLN A 223 -12.86 1.02 8.24
N LYS A 224 -12.58 1.51 9.46
CA LYS A 224 -11.54 0.96 10.33
C LYS A 224 -11.82 -0.50 10.68
N ASP A 225 -13.03 -0.81 11.15
CA ASP A 225 -13.43 -2.18 11.49
C ASP A 225 -13.34 -3.12 10.27
N ARG A 226 -13.80 -2.66 9.11
CA ARG A 226 -13.65 -3.40 7.85
C ARG A 226 -12.18 -3.68 7.51
N ALA A 227 -11.31 -2.68 7.64
CA ALA A 227 -9.88 -2.84 7.38
C ALA A 227 -9.23 -3.82 8.38
N GLU A 228 -9.53 -3.70 9.68
CA GLU A 228 -9.05 -4.63 10.71
C GLU A 228 -9.50 -6.07 10.44
N ASN A 229 -10.76 -6.28 10.06
CA ASN A 229 -11.26 -7.61 9.71
C ASN A 229 -10.60 -8.16 8.45
N THR A 230 -10.32 -7.31 7.46
CA THR A 230 -9.59 -7.70 6.24
C THR A 230 -8.15 -8.11 6.56
N ILE A 231 -7.46 -7.36 7.43
CA ILE A 231 -6.11 -7.71 7.90
C ILE A 231 -6.12 -9.06 8.61
N LYS A 232 -7.07 -9.30 9.52
CA LYS A 232 -7.20 -10.59 10.21
C LYS A 232 -7.41 -11.76 9.24
N LEU A 233 -8.22 -11.57 8.20
CA LEU A 233 -8.41 -12.59 7.16
C LEU A 233 -7.10 -12.89 6.43
N PHE A 234 -6.36 -11.87 6.00
CA PHE A 234 -5.06 -12.05 5.37
C PHE A 234 -4.04 -12.72 6.29
N GLU A 235 -4.03 -12.41 7.59
CA GLU A 235 -3.16 -13.10 8.56
C GLU A 235 -3.49 -14.59 8.68
N VAL A 236 -4.77 -14.96 8.67
CA VAL A 236 -5.21 -16.36 8.68
C VAL A 236 -4.82 -17.06 7.38
N GLU A 237 -5.05 -16.43 6.23
CA GLU A 237 -4.65 -16.97 4.93
C GLU A 237 -3.13 -17.19 4.85
N LEU A 238 -2.33 -16.20 5.26
CA LEU A 238 -0.87 -16.30 5.31
C LEU A 238 -0.39 -17.42 6.23
N LYS A 239 -0.99 -17.58 7.41
CA LYS A 239 -0.68 -18.69 8.31
C LYS A 239 -1.03 -20.03 7.68
N SER A 240 -2.24 -20.16 7.13
CA SER A 240 -2.69 -21.42 6.51
C SER A 240 -1.83 -21.82 5.29
N GLY A 241 -1.45 -20.86 4.44
CA GLY A 241 -0.56 -21.09 3.32
C GLY A 241 0.86 -21.41 3.76
N GLY A 242 1.35 -20.79 4.84
CA GLY A 242 2.62 -21.14 5.49
C GLY A 242 2.62 -22.58 6.03
N ASP A 243 1.55 -22.97 6.73
CA ASP A 243 1.37 -24.32 7.28
C ASP A 243 1.24 -25.37 6.16
N GLU A 244 0.56 -25.06 5.06
CA GLU A 244 0.47 -25.91 3.87
C GLU A 244 1.83 -26.08 3.20
N ALA A 245 2.54 -24.99 2.89
CA ALA A 245 3.88 -25.04 2.31
C ALA A 245 4.87 -25.81 3.21
N GLN A 246 4.76 -25.65 4.53
CA GLN A 246 5.58 -26.41 5.47
C GLN A 246 5.24 -27.91 5.47
N ARG A 247 3.96 -28.26 5.37
CA ARG A 247 3.51 -29.66 5.23
C ARG A 247 4.02 -30.28 3.93
N GLU A 248 3.88 -29.60 2.80
CA GLU A 248 4.40 -30.05 1.51
C GLU A 248 5.90 -30.26 1.55
N ARG A 249 6.64 -29.29 2.10
CA ARG A 249 8.10 -29.40 2.27
C ARG A 249 8.47 -30.59 3.15
N LYS A 250 7.71 -30.87 4.21
CA LYS A 250 7.93 -32.03 5.08
C LYS A 250 7.72 -33.34 4.32
N ILE A 251 6.62 -33.46 3.57
CA ILE A 251 6.31 -34.64 2.73
C ILE A 251 7.42 -34.85 1.69
N GLU A 252 7.88 -33.80 1.02
CA GLU A 252 8.97 -33.89 0.03
C GLU A 252 10.26 -34.38 0.70
N ILE A 253 10.63 -33.86 1.87
CA ILE A 253 11.80 -34.33 2.62
C ILE A 253 11.66 -35.82 2.99
N GLU A 254 10.48 -36.24 3.46
CA GLU A 254 10.22 -37.65 3.79
C GLU A 254 10.36 -38.56 2.55
N LEU A 255 9.82 -38.15 1.40
CA LEU A 255 9.95 -38.87 0.14
C LEU A 255 11.41 -38.97 -0.33
N GLN A 256 12.17 -37.88 -0.22
CA GLN A 256 13.60 -37.87 -0.57
C GLN A 256 14.41 -38.76 0.38
N LEU A 257 14.09 -38.76 1.67
CA LEU A 257 14.69 -39.67 2.64
C LEU A 257 14.40 -41.14 2.31
N GLU A 258 13.16 -41.46 1.90
CA GLU A 258 12.79 -42.81 1.47
C GLU A 258 13.55 -43.24 0.22
N LYS A 259 13.68 -42.35 -0.79
CA LYS A 259 14.52 -42.59 -1.97
C LYS A 259 15.98 -42.86 -1.59
N CYS A 260 16.56 -42.07 -0.70
CA CYS A 260 17.91 -42.29 -0.19
C CYS A 260 18.05 -43.65 0.48
N LYS A 261 17.07 -44.08 1.29
CA LYS A 261 17.07 -45.42 1.91
C LYS A 261 17.07 -46.53 0.86
N LEU A 262 16.20 -46.44 -0.14
CA LEU A 262 16.14 -47.42 -1.23
C LEU A 262 17.46 -47.46 -2.03
N MET A 263 18.06 -46.30 -2.29
CA MET A 263 19.35 -46.21 -2.97
C MET A 263 20.48 -46.83 -2.15
N ILE A 264 20.54 -46.57 -0.84
CA ILE A 264 21.50 -47.21 0.07
C ILE A 264 21.33 -48.73 0.05
N GLN A 265 20.08 -49.22 0.09
CA GLN A 265 19.80 -50.65 0.02
C GLN A 265 20.25 -51.25 -1.31
N SER A 266 19.95 -50.58 -2.44
CA SER A 266 20.40 -51.01 -3.77
C SER A 266 21.92 -51.09 -3.87
N VAL A 267 22.64 -50.09 -3.35
CA VAL A 267 24.12 -50.10 -3.32
C VAL A 267 24.64 -51.23 -2.44
N SER A 268 23.98 -51.49 -1.31
CA SER A 268 24.36 -52.62 -0.43
C SER A 268 24.16 -53.97 -1.13
N ASP A 269 23.05 -54.16 -1.84
CA ASP A 269 22.77 -55.41 -2.54
C ASP A 269 23.68 -55.58 -3.76
N GLU A 270 24.01 -54.50 -4.46
CA GLU A 270 25.04 -54.50 -5.51
C GLU A 270 26.41 -54.87 -4.94
N SER A 271 26.79 -54.30 -3.79
CA SER A 271 28.06 -54.63 -3.12
C SER A 271 28.14 -56.11 -2.73
N LYS A 272 27.05 -56.69 -2.21
CA LYS A 272 26.97 -58.14 -1.93
C LYS A 272 27.08 -58.97 -3.21
N SER A 273 26.41 -58.56 -4.28
CA SER A 273 26.50 -59.26 -5.58
C SER A 273 27.92 -59.18 -6.14
N GLN A 274 28.58 -58.03 -6.04
CA GLN A 274 29.98 -57.85 -6.44
C GLN A 274 30.90 -58.73 -5.61
N GLU A 275 30.66 -58.85 -4.30
CA GLU A 275 31.43 -59.74 -3.42
C GLU A 275 31.26 -61.22 -3.80
N ILE A 276 30.04 -61.66 -4.13
CA ILE A 276 29.77 -63.02 -4.63
C ILE A 276 30.52 -63.25 -5.95
N LEU A 277 30.38 -62.36 -6.92
CA LEU A 277 31.07 -62.46 -8.22
C LEU A 277 32.59 -62.47 -8.04
N PHE A 278 33.12 -61.63 -7.15
CA PHE A 278 34.54 -61.60 -6.84
C PHE A 278 35.02 -62.95 -6.28
N ASN A 279 34.27 -63.53 -5.35
CA ASN A 279 34.58 -64.84 -4.77
C ASN A 279 34.49 -65.97 -5.81
N GLU A 280 33.51 -65.93 -6.71
CA GLU A 280 33.38 -66.90 -7.82
C GLU A 280 34.54 -66.80 -8.80
N ILE A 281 34.90 -65.58 -9.24
CA ILE A 281 36.06 -65.34 -10.11
C ILE A 281 37.33 -65.85 -9.43
N ASN A 282 37.51 -65.56 -8.14
CA ASN A 282 38.70 -66.00 -7.41
C ASN A 282 38.75 -67.53 -7.24
N SER A 283 37.60 -68.17 -6.99
CA SER A 283 37.48 -69.63 -6.95
C SER A 283 37.81 -70.25 -8.32
N SER A 284 37.25 -69.70 -9.40
CA SER A 284 37.54 -70.14 -10.77
C SER A 284 39.00 -69.89 -11.15
N TYR A 285 39.60 -68.79 -10.72
CA TYR A 285 41.03 -68.50 -10.90
C TYR A 285 41.89 -69.56 -10.20
N ASN A 286 41.56 -69.90 -8.95
CA ASN A 286 42.26 -70.95 -8.21
C ASN A 286 42.09 -72.33 -8.87
N GLN A 287 40.89 -72.66 -9.36
CA GLN A 287 40.64 -73.89 -10.13
C GLN A 287 41.47 -73.95 -11.42
N MET A 288 41.50 -72.86 -12.19
CA MET A 288 42.30 -72.75 -13.42
C MET A 288 43.80 -72.85 -13.12
N SER A 289 44.27 -72.22 -12.04
CA SER A 289 45.67 -72.32 -11.59
C SER A 289 46.05 -73.76 -11.22
N ASN A 290 45.15 -74.48 -10.54
CA ASN A 290 45.35 -75.89 -10.20
C ASN A 290 45.37 -76.78 -11.45
N LEU A 291 44.45 -76.59 -12.39
CA LEU A 291 44.43 -77.33 -13.67
C LEU A 291 45.67 -77.03 -14.52
N SER A 292 46.11 -75.77 -14.54
CA SER A 292 47.37 -75.38 -15.20
C SER A 292 48.56 -76.09 -14.57
N SER A 293 48.63 -76.16 -13.24
CA SER A 293 49.69 -76.87 -12.52
C SER A 293 49.68 -78.39 -12.80
N GLN A 294 48.50 -79.01 -12.85
CA GLN A 294 48.35 -80.42 -13.23
C GLN A 294 48.76 -80.68 -14.69
N THR A 295 48.41 -79.76 -15.60
CA THR A 295 48.79 -79.85 -17.00
C THR A 295 50.30 -79.72 -17.16
N MET A 296 50.95 -78.80 -16.42
CA MET A 296 52.42 -78.70 -16.40
C MET A 296 53.06 -79.99 -15.87
N GLN A 297 52.56 -80.57 -14.77
CA GLN A 297 53.07 -81.85 -14.25
C GLN A 297 52.91 -83.00 -15.24
N SER A 298 51.77 -83.07 -15.95
CA SER A 298 51.56 -84.07 -17.01
C SER A 298 52.50 -83.85 -18.19
N GLN A 299 52.76 -82.59 -18.57
CA GLN A 299 53.72 -82.26 -19.63
C GLN A 299 55.16 -82.62 -19.24
N GLU A 300 55.57 -82.37 -17.99
CA GLU A 300 56.87 -82.83 -17.47
C GLU A 300 56.99 -84.36 -17.49
N GLY A 301 55.93 -85.06 -17.13
CA GLY A 301 55.85 -86.53 -17.26
C GLY A 301 56.08 -86.99 -18.71
N ILE A 302 55.40 -86.36 -19.69
CA ILE A 302 55.58 -86.68 -21.12
C ILE A 302 57.00 -86.33 -21.59
N ILE A 303 57.56 -85.20 -21.16
CA ILE A 303 58.94 -84.81 -21.49
C ILE A 303 59.94 -85.83 -20.94
N SER A 304 59.72 -86.38 -19.74
CA SER A 304 60.57 -87.42 -19.15
C SER A 304 60.55 -88.73 -19.95
N VAL A 305 59.39 -89.12 -20.47
CA VAL A 305 59.22 -90.30 -21.34
C VAL A 305 59.91 -90.08 -22.69
N LEU A 306 59.74 -88.90 -23.29
CA LEU A 306 60.39 -88.58 -24.57
C LEU A 306 61.91 -88.47 -24.42
N THR A 307 62.43 -88.00 -23.29
CA THR A 307 63.89 -87.94 -23.04
C THR A 307 64.50 -89.33 -22.85
N THR A 308 63.82 -90.24 -22.14
CA THR A 308 64.26 -91.65 -22.03
C THR A 308 64.20 -92.36 -23.38
N GLN A 309 63.18 -92.10 -24.20
CA GLN A 309 63.05 -92.66 -25.54
C GLN A 309 64.14 -92.12 -26.50
N LYS A 310 64.50 -90.83 -26.38
CA LYS A 310 65.62 -90.23 -27.12
C LYS A 310 66.95 -90.88 -26.76
N GLN A 311 67.21 -91.14 -25.47
CA GLN A 311 68.44 -91.81 -25.02
C GLN A 311 68.57 -93.25 -25.56
N LEU A 312 67.48 -94.02 -25.60
CA LEU A 312 67.45 -95.36 -26.20
C LEU A 312 67.77 -95.33 -27.70
N LEU A 313 67.22 -94.37 -28.44
CA LEU A 313 67.49 -94.20 -29.87
C LEU A 313 68.94 -93.75 -30.14
N GLU A 314 69.55 -92.96 -29.24
CA GLU A 314 70.98 -92.62 -29.30
C GLU A 314 71.89 -93.83 -29.04
N GLN A 315 71.48 -94.74 -28.15
CA GLN A 315 72.17 -96.01 -27.94
C GLN A 315 72.12 -96.90 -29.18
N GLU A 316 70.94 -97.11 -29.78
CA GLU A 316 70.79 -97.86 -31.02
C GLU A 316 71.59 -97.25 -32.20
N ARG A 317 71.61 -95.91 -32.30
CA ARG A 317 72.40 -95.22 -33.31
C ARG A 317 73.89 -95.49 -33.10
N SER A 318 74.38 -95.50 -31.88
CA SER A 318 75.79 -95.78 -31.57
C SER A 318 76.20 -97.23 -31.90
N GLU A 319 75.30 -98.20 -31.69
CA GLU A 319 75.53 -99.60 -32.02
C GLU A 319 75.52 -99.85 -33.54
N LYS A 320 74.56 -99.27 -34.25
CA LYS A 320 74.48 -99.35 -35.72
C LYS A 320 75.66 -98.62 -36.38
N SER A 321 76.16 -97.53 -35.81
CA SER A 321 77.35 -96.82 -36.29
C SER A 321 78.63 -97.63 -36.11
N LYS A 322 78.79 -98.38 -35.01
CA LYS A 322 79.91 -99.30 -34.83
C LYS A 322 79.88 -100.44 -35.85
N LYS A 323 78.69 -100.98 -36.12
CA LYS A 323 78.50 -102.07 -37.07
C LYS A 323 78.78 -101.69 -38.54
N ILE A 324 78.58 -100.41 -38.89
CA ILE A 324 78.98 -99.87 -40.21
C ILE A 324 80.49 -99.69 -40.29
N SER A 325 81.14 -99.21 -39.23
CA SER A 325 82.61 -99.10 -39.17
C SER A 325 83.30 -100.46 -39.32
N ASP A 326 82.77 -101.52 -38.70
CA ASP A 326 83.34 -102.87 -38.81
C ASP A 326 83.21 -103.45 -40.24
N LEU A 327 82.14 -103.11 -40.96
CA LEU A 327 81.92 -103.53 -42.35
C LEU A 327 82.76 -102.74 -43.35
N GLU A 328 83.04 -101.45 -43.08
CA GLU A 328 83.94 -100.62 -43.89
C GLU A 328 85.40 -101.08 -43.79
N ASP A 329 85.83 -101.58 -42.62
CA ASP A 329 87.16 -102.18 -42.41
C ASP A 329 87.31 -103.55 -43.09
N GLU A 330 86.22 -104.30 -43.24
CA GLU A 330 86.18 -105.60 -43.92
C GLU A 330 86.18 -105.44 -45.45
N ASP A 331 85.52 -104.40 -45.98
CA ASP A 331 85.52 -104.08 -47.41
C ASP A 331 86.87 -103.50 -47.89
N MET A 332 87.58 -102.76 -47.03
CA MET A 332 88.95 -102.28 -47.31
C MET A 332 89.98 -103.41 -47.42
N ARG A 333 89.81 -104.52 -46.68
CA ARG A 333 90.65 -105.73 -46.80
C ARG A 333 90.34 -106.52 -48.07
N ASN A 334 89.06 -106.65 -48.43
CA ASN A 334 88.64 -107.32 -49.65
C ASN A 334 89.05 -106.56 -50.93
N GLN A 335 89.09 -105.22 -50.90
CA GLN A 335 89.59 -104.41 -52.02
C GLN A 335 91.11 -104.49 -52.19
N SER A 336 91.88 -104.78 -51.14
CA SER A 336 93.33 -104.96 -51.23
C SER A 336 93.69 -106.34 -51.80
N GLU A 337 92.98 -107.41 -51.40
CA GLU A 337 93.15 -108.76 -51.99
C GLU A 337 92.71 -108.84 -53.47
N LYS A 338 91.66 -108.10 -53.86
CA LYS A 338 91.20 -108.06 -55.26
C LYS A 338 92.20 -107.38 -56.20
N LYS A 339 92.95 -106.40 -55.70
CA LYS A 339 94.00 -105.70 -56.45
C LYS A 339 95.21 -106.60 -56.72
N GLU A 340 95.59 -107.43 -55.74
CA GLU A 340 96.67 -108.40 -55.89
C GLU A 340 96.31 -109.54 -56.87
N TRP A 341 95.05 -109.95 -56.91
CA TRP A 341 94.57 -110.96 -57.88
C TRP A 341 94.49 -110.44 -59.33
N GLU A 342 94.14 -109.16 -59.52
CA GLU A 342 94.08 -108.52 -60.85
C GLU A 342 95.49 -108.25 -61.43
N ASP A 343 96.48 -107.95 -60.58
CA ASP A 343 97.88 -107.79 -60.99
C ASP A 343 98.52 -109.15 -61.40
N GLU A 344 98.19 -110.26 -60.73
CA GLU A 344 98.67 -111.62 -61.05
C GLU A 344 98.10 -112.15 -62.39
N GLN A 345 96.83 -111.85 -62.71
CA GLN A 345 96.18 -112.25 -63.97
C GLN A 345 96.71 -111.47 -65.19
N SER A 346 97.05 -110.19 -65.01
CA SER A 346 97.59 -109.34 -66.09
C SER A 346 99.02 -109.76 -66.50
N PHE A 347 99.79 -110.35 -65.58
CA PHE A 347 101.12 -110.92 -65.82
C PHE A 347 101.07 -112.23 -66.66
N LEU A 348 100.13 -113.13 -66.35
CA LEU A 348 99.94 -114.39 -67.09
C LEU A 348 99.43 -114.17 -68.53
N LEU A 349 98.62 -113.13 -68.78
CA LEU A 349 98.11 -112.80 -70.11
C LEU A 349 99.20 -112.22 -71.05
N ARG A 350 100.14 -111.44 -70.50
CA ARG A 350 101.34 -110.94 -71.24
C ARG A 350 102.26 -112.09 -71.64
N MET A 351 102.40 -113.10 -70.80
CA MET A 351 103.26 -114.25 -71.07
C MET A 351 102.69 -115.18 -72.17
N LYS A 352 101.36 -115.33 -72.24
CA LYS A 352 100.68 -116.11 -73.29
C LYS A 352 100.74 -115.46 -74.68
N GLN A 353 100.64 -114.12 -74.75
CA GLN A 353 100.69 -113.38 -76.01
C GLN A 353 102.10 -113.33 -76.65
N ALA A 354 103.17 -113.48 -75.86
CA ALA A 354 104.55 -113.56 -76.36
C ALA A 354 104.88 -114.90 -77.05
N VAL A 355 104.23 -116.00 -76.64
CA VAL A 355 104.40 -117.35 -77.21
C VAL A 355 103.56 -117.56 -78.48
N GLN A 356 102.44 -116.83 -78.62
CA GLN A 356 101.54 -116.95 -79.77
C GLN A 356 102.09 -116.22 -81.02
N LYS A 357 102.75 -115.06 -80.84
CA LYS A 357 103.41 -114.31 -81.92
C LYS A 357 104.59 -115.04 -82.57
N THR A 358 105.27 -115.92 -81.85
CA THR A 358 106.36 -116.76 -82.41
C THR A 358 105.85 -117.96 -83.21
N ARG A 359 104.58 -118.33 -83.06
CA ARG A 359 103.94 -119.45 -83.77
C ARG A 359 103.25 -119.01 -85.07
N GLU A 360 102.73 -117.78 -85.11
CA GLU A 360 102.12 -117.18 -86.31
C GLU A 360 103.14 -116.89 -87.42
N MET A 361 104.39 -116.52 -87.06
CA MET A 361 105.50 -116.38 -88.02
C MET A 361 105.88 -117.68 -88.77
N ARG A 362 105.37 -118.86 -88.37
CA ARG A 362 105.61 -120.14 -89.07
C ARG A 362 104.46 -120.61 -89.97
N SER A 363 103.25 -120.06 -89.84
CA SER A 363 102.07 -120.60 -90.55
C SER A 363 101.65 -119.84 -91.81
N GLU A 364 102.11 -118.59 -91.99
CA GLU A 364 101.82 -117.82 -93.21
C GLU A 364 102.73 -118.19 -94.40
N GLY A 365 103.80 -118.97 -94.18
CA GLY A 365 104.63 -119.53 -95.24
C GLY A 365 103.98 -120.65 -96.08
N ILE A 366 102.81 -121.16 -95.67
CA ILE A 366 102.09 -122.25 -96.39
C ILE A 366 100.85 -121.71 -97.14
N ARG A 367 100.40 -120.48 -96.86
CA ARG A 367 99.27 -119.83 -97.56
C ARG A 367 99.66 -119.03 -98.81
N GLY A 368 100.90 -119.17 -99.27
CA GLY A 368 101.34 -118.64 -100.56
C GLY A 368 100.71 -119.31 -101.79
N PHE A 369 100.30 -120.58 -101.76
CA PHE A 369 100.28 -121.35 -103.02
C PHE A 369 98.90 -121.52 -103.70
N VAL A 370 97.78 -121.21 -103.03
CA VAL A 370 96.43 -121.57 -103.53
C VAL A 370 95.66 -120.38 -104.12
N ILE A 371 95.93 -119.16 -103.67
CA ILE A 371 95.19 -117.97 -104.13
C ILE A 371 95.86 -117.31 -105.34
N GLU A 372 97.12 -117.65 -105.59
CA GLU A 372 97.89 -117.34 -106.82
C GLU A 372 97.25 -117.93 -108.10
N LYS A 373 96.25 -118.83 -107.98
CA LYS A 373 95.55 -119.44 -109.12
C LYS A 373 94.17 -118.86 -109.45
N MET A 374 93.60 -117.97 -108.62
CA MET A 374 92.17 -117.61 -108.75
C MET A 374 91.89 -116.14 -109.08
N VAL A 375 92.87 -115.23 -109.01
CA VAL A 375 92.62 -113.79 -109.21
C VAL A 375 93.53 -113.17 -110.28
N GLU A 376 93.98 -114.00 -111.24
CA GLU A 376 94.30 -113.61 -112.63
C GLU A 376 93.03 -113.25 -113.45
N ALA A 377 91.86 -113.16 -112.79
CA ALA A 377 90.52 -112.82 -113.30
C ALA A 377 90.25 -111.37 -113.75
N LEU A 378 90.62 -110.35 -112.95
CA LEU A 378 90.15 -108.98 -113.14
C LEU A 378 91.16 -107.96 -112.56
N ASP A 379 92.12 -107.54 -113.39
CA ASP A 379 92.66 -106.17 -113.65
C ASP A 379 92.95 -105.12 -112.52
N PRO A 380 93.82 -104.10 -112.75
CA PRO A 380 95.04 -103.90 -111.95
C PRO A 380 95.16 -102.46 -111.35
N PRO A 381 96.36 -101.92 -111.03
CA PRO A 381 96.81 -101.52 -109.69
C PRO A 381 96.78 -99.99 -109.43
N GLU A 382 97.04 -99.53 -108.18
CA GLU A 382 98.01 -98.45 -107.86
C GLU A 382 97.96 -97.88 -106.41
N LEU A 383 99.15 -97.95 -105.76
CA LEU A 383 99.94 -96.86 -105.13
C LEU A 383 99.38 -95.90 -104.03
N LYS A 384 100.06 -96.03 -102.87
CA LYS A 384 100.85 -95.00 -102.13
C LYS A 384 100.17 -93.81 -101.40
N LYS A 385 100.93 -93.40 -100.36
CA LYS A 385 101.13 -92.06 -99.72
C LYS A 385 100.34 -91.86 -98.41
N LYS A 386 100.80 -91.12 -97.39
CA LYS A 386 102.09 -90.49 -96.98
C LYS A 386 101.83 -89.85 -95.59
N LYS A 387 102.94 -89.64 -94.85
CA LYS A 387 103.24 -88.51 -93.93
C LYS A 387 102.45 -88.35 -92.61
N GLY A 388 103.20 -88.43 -91.49
CA GLY A 388 103.67 -87.18 -90.87
C GLY A 388 103.51 -86.98 -89.35
N LYS A 389 104.65 -87.10 -88.66
CA LYS A 389 105.31 -86.09 -87.78
C LYS A 389 104.93 -85.94 -86.28
N LYS A 390 106.03 -85.95 -85.50
CA LYS A 390 106.37 -85.30 -84.19
C LYS A 390 105.75 -85.93 -82.93
N GLY A 391 106.46 -86.27 -81.84
CA GLY A 391 107.88 -86.17 -81.45
C GLY A 391 107.99 -86.02 -79.91
N LYS A 392 109.04 -86.65 -79.31
CA LYS A 392 109.54 -86.52 -77.91
C LYS A 392 108.63 -87.10 -76.81
N LYS A 393 109.10 -87.85 -75.82
CA LYS A 393 110.43 -88.11 -75.23
C LYS A 393 110.55 -89.58 -74.88
#